data_AF-A0A0F9E106-F1
#
_entry.id   AF-A0A0F9E106-F1
#
_cell.length_a   1.000
_cell.length_b   1.000
_cell.length_c   1.000
_cell.angle_alpha   90.00
_cell.angle_beta   90.00
_cell.angle_gamma   90.00
#
_symmetry.space_group_name_H-M   'P 1'
#
loop_
_entity.id
_entity.type
_entity.pdbx_description
1 polymer ?
#
loop_
_entity_poly.entity_id
_entity_poly.type
_entity_poly.pdbx_seq_one_letter_code
_entity_poly.pdbx_strand_id
1 'polypeptide(L)' 'MWCGKCNEQFPHDCTCADRDERVASLAGSSHLASRWCVRCDKHYGFCECGEYAEWMMKSGGRTYPLPAHLEG' A
#
# COMPACT_ATOMS: atom_id res chain seq x y z
N MET A 1 3.84 16.31 -8.12
CA MET A 1 4.06 16.26 -6.66
C MET A 1 5.54 16.55 -6.38
N TRP A 2 5.95 16.96 -5.17
CA TRP A 2 7.37 17.17 -4.80
C TRP A 2 7.79 16.12 -3.76
N CYS A 3 8.92 15.41 -3.96
CA CYS A 3 9.43 14.46 -2.96
C CYS A 3 10.43 15.19 -2.06
N GLY A 4 10.10 15.40 -0.78
CA GLY A 4 11.01 16.04 0.17
C GLY A 4 12.26 15.22 0.48
N LYS A 5 12.20 13.90 0.32
CA LYS A 5 13.33 12.97 0.56
C LYS A 5 14.37 13.01 -0.57
N CYS A 6 13.92 12.99 -1.82
CA CYS A 6 14.81 13.11 -2.99
C CYS A 6 15.05 14.57 -3.41
N ASN A 7 14.37 15.52 -2.77
CA ASN A 7 14.43 16.95 -3.07
C ASN A 7 14.23 17.28 -4.57
N GLU A 8 13.35 16.53 -5.22
CA GLU A 8 13.04 16.65 -6.65
C GLU A 8 11.53 16.71 -6.89
N GLN A 9 11.14 17.40 -7.96
CA GLN A 9 9.77 17.38 -8.46
C GLN A 9 9.54 16.05 -9.17
N PHE A 10 8.63 15.21 -8.65
CA PHE A 10 8.41 13.86 -9.15
C PHE A 10 8.30 13.86 -10.68
N PRO A 11 9.28 13.32 -11.45
CA PRO A 11 9.01 12.89 -12.80
C PRO A 11 7.90 11.81 -12.75
N HIS A 12 7.11 11.69 -13.80
CA HIS A 12 5.96 10.78 -13.88
C HIS A 12 6.30 9.31 -13.49
N ASP A 13 7.58 8.93 -13.50
CA ASP A 13 8.10 7.58 -13.22
C ASP A 13 8.98 7.48 -11.95
N CYS A 14 8.99 8.48 -11.06
CA CYS A 14 9.76 8.38 -9.81
C CYS A 14 9.02 7.57 -8.74
N THR A 15 9.43 6.31 -8.55
CA THR A 15 9.11 5.53 -7.35
C THR A 15 9.98 6.00 -6.18
N CYS A 16 9.69 7.19 -5.64
CA CYS A 16 10.37 7.67 -4.44
C CYS A 16 10.13 6.64 -3.32
N ALA A 17 11.20 6.10 -2.70
CA ALA A 17 11.09 5.17 -1.56
C ALA A 17 10.21 5.75 -0.43
N ASP A 18 10.10 7.08 -0.36
CA ASP A 18 9.16 7.82 0.50
C ASP A 18 7.72 7.32 0.39
N ARG A 19 7.25 6.98 -0.83
CA ARG A 19 5.87 6.53 -1.02
C ARG A 19 5.64 5.17 -0.37
N ASP A 20 6.48 4.19 -0.68
CA ASP A 20 6.36 2.84 -0.13
C ASP A 20 6.63 2.82 1.38
N GLU A 21 7.58 3.63 1.87
CA GLU A 21 7.83 3.81 3.31
C GLU A 21 6.64 4.46 4.03
N ARG A 22 6.02 5.50 3.45
CA ARG A 22 4.85 6.15 4.06
C ARG A 22 3.66 5.20 4.09
N VAL A 23 3.47 4.43 3.03
CA VAL A 23 2.40 3.43 2.95
C VAL A 23 2.66 2.28 3.92
N ALA A 24 3.89 1.82 4.05
CA ALA A 24 4.29 0.81 5.04
C ALA A 24 4.11 1.34 6.47
N SER A 25 4.46 2.60 6.73
CA SER A 25 4.25 3.26 8.02
C SER A 25 2.76 3.37 8.36
N LEU A 26 1.91 3.70 7.39
CA LEU A 26 0.45 3.70 7.54
C LEU A 26 -0.10 2.30 7.81
N ALA A 27 0.41 1.28 7.12
CA ALA A 27 0.03 -0.12 7.35
C ALA A 27 0.45 -0.61 8.76
N GLY A 28 1.49 -0.01 9.34
CA GLY A 28 1.91 -0.21 10.73
C GLY A 28 1.00 0.45 11.77
N SER A 29 0.16 1.41 11.38
CA SER A 29 -0.77 2.09 12.29
C SER A 29 -1.97 1.19 12.60
N SER A 30 -2.31 1.04 13.87
CA SER A 30 -3.52 0.30 14.33
C SER A 30 -4.81 1.10 14.15
N HIS A 31 -4.72 2.39 13.83
CA HIS A 31 -5.88 3.28 13.64
C HIS A 31 -6.38 3.31 12.20
N LEU A 32 -5.62 2.74 11.27
CA LEU A 32 -5.95 2.69 9.86
C LEU A 32 -5.92 1.23 9.41
N ALA A 33 -6.87 0.89 8.56
CA ALA A 33 -6.90 -0.40 7.91
C ALA A 33 -6.98 -0.18 6.40
N SER A 34 -6.17 -0.92 5.67
CA SER A 34 -5.99 -0.74 4.24
C SER A 34 -6.06 -2.07 3.50
N ARG A 35 -6.59 -2.05 2.27
CA ARG A 35 -6.57 -3.21 1.38
C ARG A 35 -5.14 -3.43 0.90
N TRP A 36 -4.64 -4.63 1.13
CA TRP A 36 -3.25 -5.01 0.95
C TRP A 36 -3.16 -6.31 0.15
N CYS A 37 -2.37 -6.33 -0.90
CA CYS A 37 -2.09 -7.53 -1.65
C CYS A 37 -0.98 -8.31 -0.94
N VAL A 38 -1.26 -9.52 -0.51
CA VAL A 38 -0.29 -10.38 0.19
C VAL A 38 0.70 -11.00 -0.78
N ARG A 39 0.28 -11.21 -2.02
CA ARG A 39 1.14 -11.79 -3.07
C ARG A 39 2.36 -10.93 -3.39
N CYS A 40 2.18 -9.61 -3.53
CA CYS A 40 3.27 -8.68 -3.79
C CYS A 40 3.65 -7.82 -2.57
N ASP A 41 3.06 -8.08 -1.41
CA ASP A 41 3.17 -7.29 -0.18
C ASP A 41 3.08 -5.77 -0.42
N LYS A 42 2.07 -5.33 -1.19
CA LYS A 42 1.82 -3.91 -1.50
C LYS A 42 0.38 -3.50 -1.25
N HIS A 43 0.19 -2.21 -0.96
CA HIS A 43 -1.12 -1.58 -0.85
C HIS A 43 -1.89 -1.62 -2.18
N TYR A 44 -3.24 -1.63 -2.12
CA TYR A 44 -4.09 -1.77 -3.30
C TYR A 44 -3.82 -0.74 -4.41
N GLY A 45 -3.55 0.51 -4.03
CA GLY A 45 -3.24 1.58 -4.99
C GLY A 45 -1.93 1.41 -5.76
N PHE A 46 -1.07 0.45 -5.36
CA PHE A 46 0.23 0.18 -5.98
C PHE A 46 0.42 -1.30 -6.33
N CYS A 47 -0.64 -2.09 -6.27
CA CYS A 47 -0.58 -3.50 -6.59
C CYS A 47 -0.56 -3.70 -8.11
N GLU A 48 0.41 -4.46 -8.59
CA GLU A 48 0.58 -4.78 -10.02
C GLU A 48 0.09 -6.20 -10.35
N CYS A 49 -0.42 -6.95 -9.37
CA CYS A 49 -0.89 -8.33 -9.57
C CYS A 49 -2.23 -8.43 -10.32
N GLY A 50 -2.92 -7.30 -10.56
CA GLY A 50 -4.18 -7.24 -11.29
C GLY A 50 -5.25 -8.16 -10.66
N GLU A 51 -5.90 -8.95 -11.50
CA GLU A 51 -6.94 -9.91 -11.11
C GLU A 51 -6.44 -11.06 -10.22
N TYR A 52 -5.13 -11.34 -10.22
CA TYR A 52 -4.53 -12.41 -9.43
C TYR A 52 -4.02 -11.94 -8.06
N ALA A 53 -4.43 -10.74 -7.64
CA ALA A 53 -4.06 -10.17 -6.36
C ALA A 53 -4.81 -10.88 -5.22
N GLU A 54 -4.07 -11.43 -4.27
CA GLU A 54 -4.62 -11.98 -3.03
C GLU A 54 -4.77 -10.87 -2.02
N TRP A 55 -6.00 -10.37 -1.88
CA TRP A 55 -6.28 -9.23 -1.04
C TRP A 55 -6.50 -9.65 0.42
N MET A 56 -5.95 -8.86 1.34
CA MET A 56 -6.23 -8.90 2.78
C MET A 56 -6.33 -7.47 3.33
N MET A 57 -6.82 -7.33 4.55
CA MET A 57 -6.83 -6.07 5.28
C MET A 57 -5.56 -5.99 6.15
N LYS A 58 -4.74 -4.94 5.99
CA LYS A 58 -3.55 -4.72 6.82
C LYS A 58 -3.79 -3.56 7.78
N SER A 59 -3.58 -3.79 9.07
CA SER A 59 -3.73 -2.79 10.14
C SER A 59 -2.83 -3.15 11.32
N GLY A 60 -2.16 -2.16 11.91
CA GLY A 60 -1.26 -2.38 13.06
C GLY A 60 -0.11 -3.36 12.75
N GLY A 61 0.33 -3.42 11.49
CA GLY A 61 1.35 -4.36 11.03
C GLY A 61 0.87 -5.82 10.89
N ARG A 62 -0.41 -6.10 11.11
CA ARG A 62 -1.01 -7.44 10.99
C ARG A 62 -1.94 -7.50 9.79
N THR A 63 -2.07 -8.69 9.22
CA THR A 63 -3.03 -8.98 8.14
C THR A 63 -4.25 -9.71 8.69
N TYR A 64 -5.40 -9.36 8.15
CA TYR A 64 -6.72 -9.90 8.49
C TYR A 64 -7.46 -10.25 7.19
N PRO A 65 -8.39 -11.23 7.22
CA PRO A 65 -9.27 -11.49 6.09
C PRO A 65 -10.02 -10.21 5.69
N LEU A 66 -10.19 -9.97 4.39
CA LEU A 66 -11.05 -8.87 3.96
C LEU A 66 -12.51 -9.16 4.35
N PRO A 67 -13.25 -8.14 4.82
CA PRO A 67 -14.69 -8.24 4.91
C PRO A 67 -15.29 -8.56 3.54
N ALA A 68 -16.28 -9.46 3.48
CA ALA A 68 -16.91 -9.93 2.24
C ALA A 68 -17.45 -8.81 1.33
N HIS A 69 -17.80 -7.65 1.89
CA HIS A 69 -18.29 -6.49 1.12
C HIS A 69 -17.18 -5.71 0.38
N LEU A 70 -15.90 -6.04 0.61
CA LEU A 70 -14.74 -5.38 -0.01
C LEU A 70 -13.94 -6.31 -0.94
N GLU A 71 -14.44 -7.53 -1.20
CA GLU A 71 -13.81 -8.51 -2.09
C GLU A 71 -14.00 -8.19 -3.58
N GLY A 72 -14.87 -7.21 -3.91
CA GLY A 72 -15.12 -6.69 -5.26
C GLY A 72 -14.01 -5.81 -5.80
#